data_AF-A0A8T4HUK6-F1
#
_entry.id   AF-A0A8T4HUK6-F1
#
_cell.length_a   1.000
_cell.length_b   1.000
_cell.length_c   1.000
_cell.angle_alpha   90.00
_cell.angle_beta   90.00
_cell.angle_gamma   90.00
#
_symmetry.space_group_name_H-M   'P 1'
#
loop_
_entity.id
_entity.type
_entity.pdbx_description
1 polymer ?
#
loop_
_entity_poly.entity_id
_entity_poly.type
_entity_poly.pdbx_seq_one_letter_code
_entity_poly.pdbx_strand_id
1 'polypeptide(L)'
;MALTGGAARPAPESLRLPGIVLGVGLGGFVDGILLHQLLQWHHMLSSTNDDRIGVKYYSPHTVSGLEMNTVWDGIFHTVCWLAVLLGLAILYARVTHGRRRVWASRVLWGWVLAGWGLFNLVEGLLDHQILGIHHVHGGPYQLWWDIGFLVLGALLLAGGHLLQRSGRTLDPEAPRGARMSGRSL
;
A
#
# COMPACT_ATOMS: atom_id res chain seq x y z
N MET A 1 -33.19 37.15 23.16
CA MET A 1 -32.62 37.07 21.80
C MET A 1 -31.44 36.10 21.86
N ALA A 2 -31.68 34.82 21.57
CA ALA A 2 -30.68 33.75 21.71
C ALA A 2 -29.91 33.61 20.39
N LEU A 3 -28.60 33.81 20.42
CA LEU A 3 -27.70 33.56 19.31
C LEU A 3 -27.37 32.06 19.31
N THR A 4 -27.98 31.30 18.42
CA THR A 4 -27.59 29.93 18.11
C THR A 4 -26.27 29.96 17.34
N GLY A 5 -25.16 29.91 18.08
CA GLY A 5 -23.84 29.66 17.52
C GLY A 5 -23.81 28.28 16.88
N GLY A 6 -23.98 28.21 15.56
CA GLY A 6 -23.76 27.01 14.78
C GLY A 6 -22.29 26.63 14.87
N ALA A 7 -21.94 25.73 15.79
CA ALA A 7 -20.63 25.13 15.83
C ALA A 7 -20.36 24.49 14.46
N ALA A 8 -19.32 24.96 13.76
CA ALA A 8 -18.89 24.38 12.50
C ALA A 8 -18.62 22.89 12.74
N ARG A 9 -19.37 22.02 12.06
CA ARG A 9 -19.13 20.58 12.12
C ARG A 9 -17.68 20.31 11.70
N PRO A 10 -16.90 19.52 12.47
CA PRO A 10 -15.56 19.15 12.05
C PRO A 10 -15.64 18.49 10.67
N ALA A 11 -14.74 18.88 9.76
CA ALA A 11 -14.67 18.27 8.44
C ALA A 11 -14.50 16.74 8.59
N PRO A 12 -15.18 15.92 7.78
CA PRO A 12 -15.08 14.47 7.89
C PRO A 12 -13.62 14.04 7.75
N GLU A 13 -13.10 13.34 8.77
CA GLU A 13 -11.70 12.94 8.80
C GLU A 13 -11.34 12.02 7.63
N SER A 14 -10.32 12.41 6.87
CA SER A 14 -9.98 11.73 5.62
C SER A 14 -9.36 10.34 5.85
N LEU A 15 -9.91 9.32 5.18
CA LEU A 15 -9.39 7.95 5.14
C LEU A 15 -8.19 7.79 4.19
N ARG A 16 -7.80 8.86 3.49
CA ARG A 16 -6.74 8.80 2.46
C ARG A 16 -5.40 8.38 3.01
N LEU A 17 -4.91 9.09 4.04
CA LEU A 17 -3.60 8.81 4.63
C LEU A 17 -3.52 7.40 5.24
N PRO A 18 -4.41 6.99 6.17
CA PRO A 18 -4.34 5.64 6.73
C PRO A 18 -4.51 4.56 5.65
N GLY A 19 -5.38 4.79 4.65
CA GLY A 19 -5.55 3.87 3.53
C GLY A 19 -4.28 3.70 2.70
N ILE A 20 -3.64 4.79 2.29
CA ILE A 20 -2.38 4.73 1.51
C ILE A 20 -1.28 4.03 2.30
N VAL A 21 -1.08 4.40 3.58
CA VAL A 21 -0.03 3.82 4.43
C VAL A 21 -0.26 2.33 4.67
N LEU A 22 -1.52 1.92 4.92
CA LEU A 22 -1.90 0.51 4.97
C LEU A 22 -1.62 -0.21 3.65
N GLY A 23 -1.98 0.42 2.54
CA GLY A 23 -1.77 -0.12 1.19
C GLY A 23 -0.31 -0.39 0.88
N VAL A 24 0.58 0.56 1.20
CA VAL A 24 2.02 0.41 1.02
C VAL A 24 2.54 -0.79 1.83
N GLY A 25 2.21 -0.85 3.12
CA GLY A 25 2.66 -1.93 3.99
C GLY A 25 2.12 -3.30 3.59
N LEU A 26 0.82 -3.40 3.23
CA LEU A 26 0.22 -4.65 2.78
C LEU A 26 0.77 -5.10 1.42
N GLY A 27 0.98 -4.17 0.49
CA GLY A 27 1.58 -4.46 -0.80
C GLY A 27 3.00 -5.01 -0.66
N GLY A 28 3.82 -4.36 0.16
CA GLY A 28 5.17 -4.84 0.46
C GLY A 28 5.18 -6.19 1.19
N PHE A 29 4.24 -6.46 2.09
CA PHE A 29 4.10 -7.80 2.67
C PHE A 29 3.75 -8.87 1.63
N VAL A 30 2.83 -8.57 0.71
CA VAL A 30 2.46 -9.54 -0.32
C VAL A 30 3.65 -9.80 -1.24
N ASP A 31 4.40 -8.77 -1.61
CA ASP A 31 5.65 -8.91 -2.37
C ASP A 31 6.68 -9.77 -1.62
N GLY A 32 7.03 -9.38 -0.39
CA GLY A 32 8.04 -10.08 0.41
C GLY A 32 7.65 -11.50 0.78
N ILE A 33 6.39 -11.77 1.14
CA ILE A 33 5.96 -13.12 1.49
C ILE A 33 5.81 -13.97 0.23
N LEU A 34 5.04 -13.51 -0.76
CA LEU A 34 4.75 -14.35 -1.91
C LEU A 34 5.95 -14.47 -2.85
N LEU A 35 6.59 -13.34 -3.21
CA LEU A 35 7.63 -13.33 -4.22
C LEU A 35 9.01 -13.64 -3.62
N HIS A 36 9.36 -13.12 -2.44
CA HIS A 36 10.69 -13.42 -1.84
C HIS A 36 10.72 -14.75 -1.11
N GLN A 37 9.68 -15.11 -0.37
CA GLN A 37 9.76 -16.26 0.55
C GLN A 37 9.11 -17.53 0.00
N LEU A 38 7.89 -17.45 -0.53
CA LEU A 38 7.17 -18.62 -1.04
C LEU A 38 7.66 -19.04 -2.43
N LEU A 39 7.74 -18.07 -3.35
CA LEU A 39 8.16 -18.31 -4.72
C LEU A 39 9.68 -18.19 -4.91
N GLN A 40 10.34 -17.41 -4.05
CA GLN A 40 11.79 -17.17 -4.10
C GLN A 40 12.25 -16.68 -5.48
N TRP A 41 11.43 -15.87 -6.14
CA TRP A 41 11.73 -15.33 -7.48
C TRP A 41 12.82 -14.27 -7.43
N HIS A 42 12.84 -13.51 -6.34
CA HIS A 42 13.81 -12.45 -6.09
C HIS A 42 13.87 -12.14 -4.59
N HIS A 43 14.94 -11.47 -4.17
CA HIS A 43 15.14 -10.98 -2.80
C HIS A 43 15.73 -9.57 -2.86
N MET A 44 15.78 -8.87 -1.72
CA MET A 44 16.28 -7.49 -1.63
C MET A 44 17.62 -7.21 -2.34
N LEU A 45 18.53 -8.18 -2.39
CA LEU A 45 19.85 -8.02 -3.02
C LEU A 45 20.12 -9.04 -4.14
N SER A 46 19.12 -9.79 -4.61
CA SER A 46 19.34 -10.90 -5.53
C SER A 46 19.80 -10.48 -6.93
N SER A 47 19.71 -9.19 -7.27
CA SER A 47 20.08 -8.67 -8.60
C SER A 47 21.29 -7.73 -8.58
N THR A 48 22.05 -7.71 -7.47
CA THR A 48 23.24 -6.86 -7.30
C THR A 48 24.42 -7.22 -8.23
N ASN A 49 24.28 -8.20 -9.11
CA ASN A 49 25.23 -8.45 -10.19
C ASN A 49 25.11 -7.45 -11.35
N ASP A 50 23.97 -6.75 -11.46
CA ASP A 50 23.66 -5.80 -12.54
C ASP A 50 23.33 -4.39 -11.99
N ASP A 51 23.67 -4.10 -10.72
CA ASP A 51 23.33 -2.84 -10.09
C ASP A 51 24.17 -1.64 -10.59
N ARG A 52 23.65 -0.44 -10.34
CA ARG A 52 24.23 0.83 -10.80
C ARG A 52 24.92 1.64 -9.70
N ILE A 53 25.08 1.07 -8.51
CA ILE A 53 25.57 1.75 -7.30
C ILE A 53 26.75 1.05 -6.63
N GLY A 54 27.25 -0.05 -7.20
CA GLY A 54 28.43 -0.79 -6.74
C GLY A 54 28.18 -1.63 -5.49
N VAL A 55 26.97 -2.15 -5.31
CA VAL A 55 26.68 -3.05 -4.18
C VAL A 55 27.41 -4.38 -4.42
N LYS A 56 27.96 -4.96 -3.35
CA LYS A 56 28.59 -6.27 -3.45
C LYS A 56 27.54 -7.32 -3.84
N TYR A 57 27.81 -8.08 -4.89
CA TYR A 57 26.95 -9.19 -5.29
C TYR A 57 26.95 -10.34 -4.28
N TYR A 58 25.76 -10.79 -3.90
CA TYR A 58 25.53 -11.98 -3.07
C TYR A 58 24.62 -12.94 -3.83
N SER A 59 25.19 -14.05 -4.32
CA SER A 59 24.43 -15.04 -5.08
C SER A 59 23.32 -15.68 -4.23
N PRO A 60 22.04 -15.57 -4.63
CA PRO A 60 20.93 -16.19 -3.90
C PRO A 60 20.93 -17.72 -4.00
N HIS A 61 21.87 -18.32 -4.75
CA HIS A 61 22.04 -19.77 -4.85
C HIS A 61 23.13 -20.33 -3.92
N THR A 62 23.61 -19.53 -2.98
CA THR A 62 24.59 -19.93 -1.97
C THR A 62 24.01 -19.71 -0.57
N VAL A 63 24.45 -20.50 0.41
CA VAL A 63 23.97 -20.35 1.80
C VAL A 63 24.24 -18.94 2.33
N SER A 64 25.45 -18.42 2.16
CA SER A 64 25.79 -17.08 2.64
C SER A 64 25.02 -15.97 1.92
N GLY A 65 24.72 -16.13 0.63
CA GLY A 65 23.89 -15.19 -0.09
C GLY A 65 22.42 -15.26 0.32
N LEU A 66 21.88 -16.44 0.61
CA LEU A 66 20.53 -16.60 1.19
C LEU A 66 20.43 -16.00 2.59
N GLU A 67 21.44 -16.19 3.45
CA GLU A 67 21.49 -15.56 4.77
C GLU A 67 21.47 -14.03 4.66
N MET A 68 22.28 -13.47 3.76
CA MET A 68 22.31 -12.03 3.50
C MET A 68 20.96 -11.51 3.00
N ASN A 69 20.38 -12.16 1.99
CA ASN A 69 19.07 -11.78 1.46
C ASN A 69 17.96 -11.93 2.52
N THR A 70 18.00 -12.98 3.34
CA THR A 70 17.04 -13.17 4.44
C THR A 70 17.08 -12.00 5.44
N VAL A 71 18.27 -11.48 5.76
CA VAL A 71 18.41 -10.30 6.64
C VAL A 71 17.77 -9.07 5.99
N TRP A 72 18.06 -8.80 4.71
CA TRP A 72 17.52 -7.62 4.03
C TRP A 72 16.02 -7.73 3.76
N ASP A 73 15.52 -8.90 3.41
CA ASP A 73 14.09 -9.19 3.36
C ASP A 73 13.45 -8.94 4.74
N GLY A 74 14.11 -9.34 5.84
CA GLY A 74 13.64 -9.06 7.21
C GLY A 74 13.57 -7.56 7.53
N ILE A 75 14.55 -6.78 7.10
CA ILE A 75 14.54 -5.31 7.22
C ILE A 75 13.37 -4.72 6.41
N PHE A 76 13.20 -5.16 5.16
CA PHE A 76 12.09 -4.76 4.30
C PHE A 76 10.72 -5.08 4.94
N HIS A 77 10.55 -6.30 5.46
CA HIS A 77 9.35 -6.71 6.19
C HIS A 77 9.12 -5.88 7.46
N THR A 78 10.18 -5.47 8.16
CA THR A 78 10.06 -4.60 9.33
C THR A 78 9.50 -3.24 8.93
N VAL A 79 9.96 -2.66 7.82
CA VAL A 79 9.40 -1.40 7.28
C VAL A 79 7.93 -1.59 6.88
N CYS A 80 7.60 -2.69 6.20
CA CYS A 80 6.21 -3.01 5.85
C CYS A 80 5.32 -3.16 7.08
N TRP A 81 5.82 -3.85 8.11
CA TRP A 81 5.13 -4.04 9.39
C TRP A 81 4.85 -2.71 10.09
N LEU A 82 5.86 -1.84 10.20
CA LEU A 82 5.70 -0.51 10.79
C LEU A 82 4.72 0.36 9.99
N ALA A 83 4.73 0.27 8.66
CA ALA A 83 3.74 0.95 7.82
C ALA A 83 2.31 0.45 8.10
N VAL A 84 2.09 -0.87 8.19
CA VAL A 84 0.77 -1.42 8.56
C VAL A 84 0.35 -0.92 9.95
N LEU A 85 1.23 -1.00 10.95
CA LEU A 85 0.94 -0.53 12.30
C LEU A 85 0.60 0.96 12.33
N LEU A 86 1.36 1.80 11.62
CA LEU A 86 1.12 3.23 11.53
C LEU A 86 -0.21 3.54 10.82
N GLY A 87 -0.50 2.83 9.72
CA GLY A 87 -1.76 2.96 9.00
C GLY A 87 -2.96 2.59 9.87
N LEU A 88 -2.86 1.50 10.64
CA LEU A 88 -3.86 1.10 11.63
C LEU A 88 -3.99 2.11 12.77
N ALA A 89 -2.88 2.62 13.30
CA ALA A 89 -2.88 3.60 14.39
C ALA A 89 -3.54 4.91 13.97
N ILE A 90 -3.22 5.42 12.78
CA ILE A 90 -3.87 6.61 12.20
C ILE A 90 -5.35 6.32 11.98
N LEU A 91 -5.71 5.17 11.41
CA LEU A 91 -7.12 4.82 11.18
C LEU A 91 -7.89 4.74 12.50
N TYR A 92 -7.30 4.13 13.53
CA TYR A 92 -7.89 3.99 14.85
C TYR A 92 -8.10 5.35 15.54
N ALA A 93 -7.10 6.24 15.45
CA ALA A 93 -7.18 7.59 16.01
C ALA A 93 -8.29 8.43 15.35
N ARG A 94 -8.48 8.26 14.03
CA ARG A 94 -9.47 9.04 13.25
C ARG A 94 -10.89 8.49 13.31
N VAL A 95 -11.04 7.17 13.51
CA VAL A 95 -12.34 6.49 13.44
C VAL A 95 -12.79 6.09 14.84
N THR A 96 -13.52 7.00 15.48
CA THR A 96 -14.07 6.81 16.84
C THR A 96 -15.42 6.09 16.84
N HIS A 97 -16.22 6.22 15.77
CA HIS A 97 -17.56 5.65 15.64
C HIS A 97 -17.72 4.87 14.32
N GLY A 98 -18.67 3.93 14.27
CA GLY A 98 -19.02 3.25 13.01
C GLY A 98 -17.91 2.39 12.39
N ARG A 99 -16.92 1.93 13.17
CA ARG A 99 -15.72 1.19 12.72
C ARG A 99 -16.01 0.08 11.70
N ARG A 100 -17.02 -0.76 11.95
CA ARG A 100 -17.42 -1.83 11.01
C ARG A 100 -17.77 -1.31 9.61
N ARG A 101 -18.40 -0.14 9.52
CA ARG A 101 -18.79 0.48 8.25
C ARG A 101 -17.57 1.02 7.49
N VAL A 102 -16.53 1.46 8.20
CA VAL A 102 -15.27 1.91 7.59
C VAL A 102 -14.55 0.77 6.89
N TRP A 103 -14.45 -0.38 7.55
CA TRP A 103 -13.88 -1.60 6.97
C TRP A 103 -14.68 -2.13 5.77
N ALA A 104 -15.98 -1.86 5.69
CA ALA A 104 -16.82 -2.17 4.53
C ALA A 104 -16.82 -1.07 3.45
N SER A 105 -16.07 0.02 3.63
CA SER A 105 -16.15 1.18 2.75
C SER A 105 -15.25 1.04 1.52
N ARG A 106 -15.80 1.38 0.35
CA ARG A 106 -15.03 1.48 -0.90
C ARG A 106 -13.96 2.58 -0.82
N VAL A 107 -14.18 3.59 0.02
CA VAL A 107 -13.23 4.70 0.22
C VAL A 107 -11.93 4.20 0.85
N LEU A 108 -12.00 3.45 1.96
CA LEU A 108 -10.80 2.88 2.60
C LEU A 108 -10.06 1.96 1.62
N TRP A 109 -10.76 0.96 1.06
CA TRP A 109 -10.13 -0.03 0.20
C TRP A 109 -9.61 0.56 -1.12
N GLY A 110 -10.24 1.60 -1.65
CA GLY A 110 -9.69 2.34 -2.79
C GLY A 110 -8.37 3.02 -2.45
N TRP A 111 -8.23 3.60 -1.25
CA TRP A 111 -6.95 4.17 -0.81
C TRP A 111 -5.91 3.10 -0.44
N VAL A 112 -6.32 1.92 0.05
CA VAL A 112 -5.43 0.77 0.25
C VAL A 112 -4.88 0.26 -1.08
N LEU A 113 -5.73 0.05 -2.09
CA LEU A 113 -5.27 -0.32 -3.43
C LEU A 113 -4.36 0.75 -4.04
N ALA A 114 -4.69 2.03 -3.84
CA ALA A 114 -3.85 3.13 -4.29
C ALA A 114 -2.47 3.14 -3.61
N GLY A 115 -2.42 2.85 -2.30
CA GLY A 115 -1.17 2.73 -1.55
C GLY A 115 -0.32 1.55 -2.00
N TRP A 116 -0.94 0.40 -2.28
CA TRP A 116 -0.23 -0.75 -2.85
C TRP A 116 0.33 -0.38 -4.23
N GLY A 117 -0.50 0.18 -5.11
CA GLY A 117 -0.02 0.62 -6.43
C GLY A 117 1.14 1.61 -6.34
N LEU A 118 1.10 2.53 -5.37
CA LEU A 118 2.21 3.45 -5.10
C LEU A 118 3.48 2.72 -4.65
N PHE A 119 3.37 1.72 -3.77
CA PHE A 119 4.49 0.87 -3.39
C PHE A 119 5.15 0.23 -4.62
N ASN A 120 4.37 -0.48 -5.46
CA ASN A 120 4.90 -1.12 -6.68
C ASN A 120 5.58 -0.12 -7.62
N LEU A 121 5.02 1.08 -7.78
CA LEU A 121 5.59 2.08 -8.68
C LEU A 121 6.89 2.67 -8.13
N VAL A 122 6.95 2.93 -6.82
CA VAL A 122 8.15 3.51 -6.20
C VAL A 122 9.27 2.47 -6.16
N GLU A 123 8.97 1.28 -5.66
CA GLU A 123 9.93 0.18 -5.55
C GLU A 123 10.39 -0.27 -6.96
N GLY A 124 9.47 -0.52 -7.88
CA GLY A 124 9.81 -0.87 -9.26
C GLY A 124 10.63 0.18 -10.00
N LEU A 125 10.37 1.48 -9.78
CA LEU A 125 11.13 2.55 -10.43
C LEU A 125 12.50 2.74 -9.80
N LEU A 126 12.58 2.78 -8.47
CA LEU A 126 13.81 3.03 -7.75
C LEU A 126 14.69 1.78 -7.79
N ASP A 127 14.22 0.66 -7.28
CA ASP A 127 15.04 -0.52 -7.00
C ASP A 127 15.33 -1.34 -8.25
N HIS A 128 14.38 -1.42 -9.20
CA HIS A 128 14.58 -2.19 -10.43
C HIS A 128 15.21 -1.35 -11.55
N GLN A 129 14.67 -0.15 -11.81
CA GLN A 129 15.10 0.64 -12.97
C GLN A 129 16.26 1.57 -12.69
N ILE A 130 16.24 2.30 -11.57
CA ILE A 130 17.28 3.29 -11.25
C ILE A 130 18.48 2.61 -10.59
N LEU A 131 18.26 1.78 -9.58
CA LEU A 131 19.32 1.12 -8.83
C LEU A 131 19.72 -0.22 -9.46
N GLY A 132 18.75 -1.00 -9.97
CA GLY A 132 19.01 -2.31 -10.55
C GLY A 132 19.40 -3.38 -9.54
N ILE A 133 19.04 -3.20 -8.26
CA ILE A 133 19.43 -4.11 -7.17
C ILE A 133 18.43 -5.25 -6.98
N HIS A 134 17.22 -5.11 -7.53
CA HIS A 134 16.06 -5.92 -7.19
C HIS A 134 15.16 -6.09 -8.42
N HIS A 135 15.38 -7.06 -9.30
CA HIS A 135 14.45 -7.33 -10.40
C HIS A 135 13.36 -8.31 -9.96
N VAL A 136 12.12 -8.16 -10.46
CA VAL A 136 10.97 -9.03 -10.10
C VAL A 136 11.25 -10.51 -10.37
N HIS A 137 11.98 -10.78 -11.44
CA HIS A 137 12.43 -12.12 -11.76
C HIS A 137 13.76 -12.00 -12.50
N GLY A 138 14.82 -12.54 -11.90
CA GLY A 138 16.14 -12.53 -12.51
C GLY A 138 16.21 -13.38 -13.78
N GLY A 139 17.18 -13.08 -14.64
CA GLY A 139 17.46 -13.86 -15.84
C GLY A 139 16.75 -13.36 -17.11
N PRO A 140 16.44 -14.26 -18.07
CA PRO A 140 15.85 -13.85 -19.34
C PRO A 140 14.56 -13.06 -19.16
N TYR A 141 14.41 -11.98 -19.93
CA TYR A 141 13.22 -11.13 -19.95
C TYR A 141 12.94 -10.33 -18.65
N GLN A 142 13.93 -10.15 -17.76
CA GLN A 142 13.75 -9.39 -16.51
C GLN A 142 13.07 -8.01 -16.71
N LEU A 143 13.43 -7.31 -17.79
CA LEU A 143 12.82 -6.01 -18.13
C LEU A 143 11.30 -6.11 -18.31
N TRP A 144 10.80 -7.18 -18.92
CA TRP A 144 9.37 -7.37 -19.14
C TRP A 144 8.63 -7.69 -17.83
N TRP A 145 9.28 -8.41 -16.91
CA TRP A 145 8.74 -8.63 -15.57
C TRP A 145 8.64 -7.32 -14.79
N ASP A 146 9.66 -6.47 -14.83
CA ASP A 146 9.64 -5.16 -14.18
C ASP A 146 8.58 -4.23 -14.79
N ILE A 147 8.45 -4.21 -16.12
CA ILE A 147 7.40 -3.46 -16.80
C ILE A 147 6.02 -3.97 -16.36
N GLY A 148 5.82 -5.28 -16.29
CA GLY A 148 4.58 -5.87 -15.81
C GLY A 148 4.23 -5.44 -14.38
N PHE A 149 5.23 -5.37 -13.50
CA PHE A 149 5.07 -4.92 -12.13
C PHE A 149 4.72 -3.43 -12.03
N LEU A 150 5.36 -2.57 -12.83
CA LEU A 150 5.02 -1.15 -12.93
C LEU A 150 3.61 -0.94 -13.49
N VAL A 151 3.22 -1.69 -14.54
CA VAL A 151 1.87 -1.64 -15.11
C VAL A 151 0.83 -2.07 -14.07
N LEU A 152 1.08 -3.15 -13.33
CA LEU A 152 0.22 -3.57 -12.24
C LEU A 152 0.10 -2.47 -11.16
N GLY A 153 1.22 -1.85 -10.79
CA GLY A 153 1.23 -0.72 -9.85
C GLY A 153 0.37 0.45 -10.34
N ALA A 154 0.49 0.85 -11.60
CA ALA A 154 -0.32 1.90 -12.22
C ALA A 154 -1.82 1.54 -12.25
N LEU A 155 -2.16 0.29 -12.56
CA LEU A 155 -3.54 -0.20 -12.55
C LEU A 155 -4.14 -0.21 -11.14
N LEU A 156 -3.38 -0.64 -10.13
CA LEU A 156 -3.80 -0.59 -8.73
C LEU A 156 -3.98 0.85 -8.26
N LEU A 157 -3.07 1.76 -8.63
CA LEU A 157 -3.16 3.18 -8.29
C LEU A 157 -4.40 3.84 -8.91
N ALA A 158 -4.59 3.68 -10.22
CA ALA A 158 -5.73 4.23 -10.94
C ALA A 158 -7.05 3.60 -10.49
N GLY A 159 -7.10 2.26 -10.40
CA GLY A 159 -8.26 1.50 -9.95
C GLY A 159 -8.65 1.85 -8.51
N GLY A 160 -7.69 1.97 -7.61
CA GLY A 160 -7.90 2.42 -6.23
C GLY A 160 -8.45 3.85 -6.16
N HIS A 161 -7.89 4.76 -6.97
CA HIS A 161 -8.37 6.14 -7.07
C HIS A 161 -9.82 6.23 -7.59
N LEU A 162 -10.19 5.43 -8.59
CA LEU A 162 -11.55 5.35 -9.11
C LEU A 162 -12.51 4.71 -8.10
N LEU A 163 -12.06 3.64 -7.43
CA LEU A 163 -12.86 2.93 -6.43
C LEU A 163 -13.22 3.85 -5.25
N GLN A 164 -12.27 4.62 -4.73
CA GLN A 164 -12.56 5.53 -3.62
C GLN A 164 -13.52 6.66 -4.05
N ARG A 165 -13.44 7.16 -5.29
CA ARG A 165 -14.40 8.14 -5.84
C ARG A 165 -15.83 7.60 -5.94
N SER A 166 -15.98 6.30 -6.17
CA SER A 166 -17.30 5.66 -6.23
C SER A 166 -17.94 5.41 -4.84
N GLY A 167 -17.17 5.61 -3.77
CA GLY A 167 -17.64 5.47 -2.40
C GLY A 167 -18.34 6.72 -1.89
N ARG A 168 -19.39 6.55 -1.08
CA ARG A 168 -19.96 7.68 -0.31
C ARG A 168 -18.98 8.07 0.78
N THR A 169 -18.70 9.36 0.91
CA THR A 169 -17.94 9.92 2.03
C THR A 169 -18.60 9.46 3.34
N LEU A 170 -17.83 8.81 4.20
CA LEU A 170 -18.33 8.38 5.49
C LEU A 170 -18.37 9.60 6.40
N ASP A 171 -19.59 10.01 6.75
CA ASP A 171 -19.81 10.98 7.81
C ASP A 171 -19.93 10.20 9.15
N PRO A 172 -18.94 10.31 10.06
CA PRO A 172 -18.95 9.57 11.32
C PRO A 172 -20.10 9.98 12.26
N GLU A 173 -20.68 11.16 12.06
CA GLU A 173 -21.74 11.73 12.90
C GLU A 173 -23.17 11.47 12.40
N ALA A 174 -23.35 10.89 11.20
CA ALA A 174 -24.68 10.67 10.64
C ALA A 174 -25.49 9.68 11.53
N PRO A 175 -26.63 10.10 12.13
CA PRO A 175 -27.43 9.24 12.99
C PRO A 175 -27.85 7.96 12.26
N ARG A 176 -27.87 6.83 12.98
CA ARG A 176 -28.48 5.58 12.48
C ARG A 176 -29.98 5.82 12.27
N GLY A 177 -30.38 6.23 11.07
CA GLY A 177 -31.80 6.44 10.76
C GLY A 177 -32.12 7.46 9.67
N ALA A 178 -31.17 8.26 9.18
CA ALA A 178 -31.44 9.18 8.07
C ALA A 178 -31.47 8.45 6.71
N ARG A 179 -32.38 7.47 6.56
CA ARG A 179 -32.84 6.96 5.27
C ARG A 179 -34.34 7.20 5.18
N MET A 180 -34.72 7.90 4.11
CA MET A 180 -36.07 8.03 3.57
C MET A 180 -37.01 9.03 4.25
N SER A 181 -36.75 10.32 4.06
CA SER A 181 -37.83 11.28 3.82
C SER A 181 -37.37 12.22 2.71
N GLY A 182 -37.87 11.99 1.50
CA GLY A 182 -37.45 12.74 0.31
C GLY A 182 -37.96 12.13 -0.98
N ARG A 183 -39.21 11.65 -0.98
CA ARG A 183 -40.00 11.43 -2.20
C ARG A 183 -41.49 11.53 -1.86
N SER A 184 -41.96 12.77 -1.92
CA SER A 184 -43.34 13.23 -2.08
C SER A 184 -43.14 14.70 -2.50
N LEU A 185 -43.49 15.17 -3.68
CA LEU A 185 -44.45 14.79 -4.71
C LEU A 185 -43.81 15.01 -6.09
#